data_AF-A0A7X4BGF3-F1
#
_entry.id   AF-A0A7X4BGF3-F1
#
_cell.length_a   1.000
_cell.length_b   1.000
_cell.length_c   1.000
_cell.angle_alpha   90.00
_cell.angle_beta   90.00
_cell.angle_gamma   90.00
#
_symmetry.space_group_name_H-M   'P 1'
#
loop_
_entity.id
_entity.type
_entity.pdbx_description
1 polymer ?
#
loop_
_entity_poly.entity_id
_entity_poly.type
_entity_poly.pdbx_seq_one_letter_code
_entity_poly.pdbx_strand_id
1 'polypeptide(L)'
;MTATALTIANASGSPWWGTDRGATDEAQAVPLHVIAVAGSYLEAEYGQRIQECRLALSEAVEECSVPDWDGYRAAPANPLSAAWAEKVVTVFPASLGIPHFSFDSDGEALLEWIVAKDRVLSVSVGTDGELRYAARISGFKRTGIEVFADALPAGLAETALRLACR
;
A
#
# COMPACT_ATOMS: atom_id res chain seq x y z
N MET A 1 -21.82 33.89 51.87
CA MET A 1 -20.89 34.19 52.98
C MET A 1 -20.24 32.89 53.42
N THR A 2 -18.93 32.92 53.72
CA THR A 2 -18.17 31.97 54.60
C THR A 2 -18.53 30.48 54.54
N ALA A 3 -17.79 29.61 53.85
CA ALA A 3 -16.40 29.16 54.13
C ALA A 3 -16.23 28.39 55.45
N THR A 4 -15.79 27.12 55.34
CA THR A 4 -15.18 26.32 56.42
C THR A 4 -13.96 25.60 55.85
N ALA A 5 -12.84 25.65 56.57
CA ALA A 5 -11.54 25.25 56.07
C ALA A 5 -11.20 23.77 56.33
N LEU A 6 -10.25 23.24 55.55
CA LEU A 6 -9.53 22.01 55.84
C LEU A 6 -8.22 22.33 56.57
N THR A 7 -8.02 21.73 57.74
CA THR A 7 -6.84 21.93 58.59
C THR A 7 -5.63 21.18 58.03
N ILE A 8 -4.45 21.82 58.10
CA ILE A 8 -3.15 21.22 57.79
C ILE A 8 -2.40 20.93 59.11
N ALA A 9 -1.74 19.78 59.20
CA ALA A 9 -0.61 19.52 60.09
C ALA A 9 0.52 18.91 59.21
N ASN A 10 1.69 19.55 59.10
CA ASN A 10 2.84 19.46 60.02
C ASN A 10 3.25 18.00 60.32
N ALA A 11 4.50 17.54 60.15
CA ALA A 11 5.72 18.16 59.60
C ALA A 11 6.65 16.99 59.13
N SER A 12 7.97 17.04 58.92
CA SER A 12 9.06 18.04 59.07
C SER A 12 10.31 17.53 58.33
N GLY A 13 11.15 18.41 57.75
CA GLY A 13 12.52 18.04 57.34
C GLY A 13 13.03 18.60 56.01
N SER A 14 14.27 19.07 56.01
CA SER A 14 15.12 19.45 54.87
C SER A 14 16.59 19.31 55.34
N PRO A 15 17.63 19.26 54.47
CA PRO A 15 17.60 19.36 52.99
C PRO A 15 18.59 18.42 52.21
N TRP A 16 18.52 18.49 50.87
CA TRP A 16 19.55 18.19 49.84
C TRP A 16 19.70 16.79 49.15
N TRP A 17 19.77 16.88 47.80
CA TRP A 17 20.19 15.98 46.70
C TRP A 17 19.64 14.53 46.56
N GLY A 18 19.01 14.25 45.40
CA GLY A 18 18.78 12.89 44.90
C GLY A 18 17.50 12.74 44.07
N THR A 19 17.59 12.98 42.76
CA THR A 19 16.54 12.82 41.72
C THR A 19 15.45 11.77 41.97
N ASP A 20 14.18 12.15 41.81
CA ASP A 20 13.28 11.37 40.95
C ASP A 20 12.28 12.26 40.20
N ARG A 21 11.71 11.71 39.12
CA ARG A 21 11.01 12.43 38.04
C ARG A 21 9.55 12.68 38.39
N GLY A 22 9.23 13.92 38.75
CA GLY A 22 7.87 14.44 38.58
C GLY A 22 7.60 14.65 37.09
N ALA A 23 6.98 13.66 36.42
CA ALA A 23 6.39 13.87 35.10
C ALA A 23 5.25 14.89 35.26
N THR A 24 5.30 16.00 34.53
CA THR A 24 4.18 16.93 34.48
C THR A 24 3.03 16.31 33.70
N ASP A 25 1.81 16.56 34.15
CA ASP A 25 0.56 15.95 33.67
C ASP A 25 0.08 16.59 32.35
N GLU A 26 1.00 16.73 31.40
CA GLU A 26 0.90 17.57 30.21
C GLU A 26 0.96 16.76 28.90
N ALA A 27 1.04 15.42 29.01
CA ALA A 27 1.34 14.51 27.89
C ALA A 27 0.14 13.65 27.43
N GLN A 28 -1.11 13.96 27.81
CA GLN A 28 -2.30 13.18 27.44
C GLN A 28 -3.43 13.99 26.79
N ALA A 29 -3.13 14.61 25.65
CA ALA A 29 -4.17 15.01 24.68
C ALA A 29 -3.60 15.09 23.24
N VAL A 30 -3.21 13.95 22.65
CA VAL A 30 -3.17 13.88 21.18
C VAL A 30 -4.63 13.98 20.71
N PRO A 31 -5.05 15.03 19.97
CA PRO A 31 -6.47 15.24 19.73
C PRO A 31 -7.02 14.15 18.82
N LEU A 32 -8.13 13.52 19.22
CA LEU A 32 -8.86 12.54 18.39
C LEU A 32 -9.22 13.09 16.99
N HIS A 33 -9.32 14.42 16.87
CA HIS A 33 -9.50 15.14 15.61
C HIS A 33 -8.40 14.87 14.58
N VAL A 34 -7.14 14.69 15.00
CA VAL A 34 -6.02 14.40 14.08
C VAL A 34 -6.20 13.02 13.45
N ILE A 35 -6.66 12.04 14.21
CA ILE A 35 -6.90 10.66 13.73
C ILE A 35 -8.08 10.64 12.74
N ALA A 36 -9.17 11.35 13.04
CA ALA A 36 -10.34 11.43 12.15
C ALA A 36 -10.02 12.13 10.81
N VAL A 37 -9.30 13.27 10.86
CA VAL A 37 -8.87 13.97 9.65
C VAL A 37 -7.89 13.13 8.84
N ALA A 38 -6.90 12.50 9.47
CA ALA A 38 -5.97 11.58 8.81
C ALA A 38 -6.71 10.40 8.16
N GLY A 39 -7.74 9.83 8.81
CA GLY A 39 -8.59 8.79 8.22
C GLY A 39 -9.26 9.25 6.94
N SER A 40 -9.97 10.38 6.97
CA SER A 40 -10.64 10.95 5.77
C SER A 40 -9.67 11.32 4.65
N TYR A 41 -8.44 11.70 4.99
CA TYR A 41 -7.39 12.03 4.02
C TYR A 41 -6.80 10.77 3.37
N LEU A 42 -6.50 9.73 4.16
CA LEU A 42 -6.04 8.44 3.66
C LEU A 42 -7.10 7.73 2.79
N GLU A 43 -8.39 7.88 3.12
CA GLU A 43 -9.49 7.40 2.26
C GLU A 43 -9.53 8.13 0.91
N ALA A 44 -9.30 9.44 0.90
CA ALA A 44 -9.23 10.24 -0.32
C ALA A 44 -8.00 9.89 -1.18
N GLU A 45 -6.81 9.80 -0.59
CA GLU A 45 -5.57 9.41 -1.29
C GLU A 45 -5.64 7.97 -1.82
N TYR A 46 -6.19 7.03 -1.05
CA TYR A 46 -6.44 5.67 -1.51
C TYR A 46 -7.43 5.67 -2.69
N GLY A 47 -8.55 6.40 -2.57
CA GLY A 47 -9.54 6.54 -3.64
C GLY A 47 -8.95 7.12 -4.91
N GLN A 48 -8.13 8.16 -4.80
CA GLN A 48 -7.41 8.77 -5.93
C GLN A 48 -6.48 7.76 -6.61
N ARG A 49 -5.63 7.04 -5.84
CA ARG A 49 -4.73 6.00 -6.39
C ARG A 49 -5.49 4.97 -7.22
N ILE A 50 -6.66 4.51 -6.75
CA ILE A 50 -7.46 3.52 -7.49
C ILE A 50 -8.03 4.11 -8.79
N GLN A 51 -8.42 5.39 -8.82
CA GLN A 51 -8.86 6.02 -10.07
C GLN A 51 -7.69 6.21 -11.05
N GLU A 52 -6.52 6.61 -10.57
CA GLU A 52 -5.31 6.74 -11.40
C GLU A 52 -4.87 5.38 -11.98
N CYS A 53 -4.90 4.31 -11.17
CA CYS A 53 -4.70 2.95 -11.66
C CYS A 53 -5.72 2.52 -12.73
N ARG A 54 -7.00 2.87 -12.56
CA ARG A 54 -8.06 2.56 -13.54
C ARG A 54 -7.85 3.29 -14.87
N LEU A 55 -7.47 4.57 -14.82
CA LEU A 55 -7.19 5.35 -16.02
C LEU A 55 -5.99 4.75 -16.77
N ALA A 56 -4.88 4.51 -16.08
CA ALA A 56 -3.68 3.92 -16.69
C ALA A 56 -3.91 2.51 -17.26
N LEU A 57 -4.74 1.68 -16.59
CA LEU A 57 -5.15 0.39 -17.13
C LEU A 57 -6.06 0.53 -18.37
N SER A 58 -6.97 1.51 -18.38
CA SER A 58 -7.84 1.80 -19.54
C SER A 58 -7.01 2.24 -20.75
N GLU A 59 -6.02 3.11 -20.54
CA GLU A 59 -5.08 3.56 -21.59
C GLU A 59 -4.30 2.36 -22.18
N ALA A 60 -3.76 1.48 -21.34
CA ALA A 60 -3.07 0.26 -21.79
C ALA A 60 -4.00 -0.73 -22.53
N VAL A 61 -5.26 -0.86 -22.10
CA VAL A 61 -6.28 -1.66 -22.79
C VAL A 61 -6.60 -1.08 -24.17
N GLU A 62 -6.71 0.24 -24.29
CA GLU A 62 -6.95 0.91 -25.58
C GLU A 62 -5.78 0.75 -26.54
N GLU A 63 -4.54 0.96 -26.08
CA GLU A 63 -3.30 0.77 -26.87
C GLU A 63 -3.17 -0.67 -27.40
N CYS A 64 -3.44 -1.66 -26.54
CA CYS A 64 -3.33 -3.08 -26.87
C CYS A 64 -4.65 -3.69 -27.41
N SER A 65 -5.66 -2.89 -27.75
CA SER A 65 -7.03 -3.38 -28.07
C SER A 65 -7.16 -4.12 -29.41
N VAL A 66 -6.17 -3.99 -30.31
CA VAL A 66 -6.19 -4.57 -31.66
C VAL A 66 -5.18 -5.72 -31.78
N PRO A 67 -5.44 -6.78 -32.57
CA PRO A 67 -4.44 -7.81 -32.84
C PRO A 67 -3.21 -7.22 -33.55
N ASP A 68 -2.03 -7.80 -33.31
CA ASP A 68 -0.74 -7.38 -33.91
C ASP A 68 -0.35 -5.93 -33.54
N TRP A 69 -0.79 -5.44 -32.37
CA TRP A 69 -0.48 -4.09 -31.87
C TRP A 69 1.02 -3.84 -31.68
N ASP A 70 1.81 -4.89 -31.45
CA ASP A 70 3.26 -4.86 -31.30
C ASP A 70 4.04 -5.11 -32.61
N GLY A 71 3.36 -5.53 -33.68
CA GLY A 71 3.97 -5.98 -34.95
C GLY A 71 4.63 -7.36 -34.88
N TYR A 72 4.44 -8.13 -33.80
CA TYR A 72 4.95 -9.49 -33.59
C TYR A 72 3.82 -10.51 -33.35
N ARG A 73 2.59 -10.17 -33.80
CA ARG A 73 1.36 -10.96 -33.69
C ARG A 73 0.82 -11.11 -32.27
N ALA A 74 1.02 -10.11 -31.40
CA ALA A 74 0.36 -10.10 -30.11
C ALA A 74 -1.17 -10.24 -30.24
N ALA A 75 -1.76 -10.99 -29.32
CA ALA A 75 -3.20 -10.99 -29.12
C ALA A 75 -3.66 -9.60 -28.59
N PRO A 76 -4.91 -9.20 -28.88
CA PRO A 76 -5.48 -8.02 -28.24
C PRO A 76 -5.64 -8.24 -26.73
N ALA A 77 -5.59 -7.15 -25.97
CA ALA A 77 -5.78 -7.11 -24.52
C ALA A 77 -7.00 -7.93 -24.09
N ASN A 78 -6.80 -8.91 -23.21
CA ASN A 78 -7.87 -9.81 -22.81
C ASN A 78 -8.76 -9.13 -21.73
N PRO A 79 -10.08 -9.00 -21.95
CA PRO A 79 -10.96 -8.28 -21.03
C PRO A 79 -11.12 -8.98 -19.67
N LEU A 80 -10.97 -10.30 -19.58
CA LEU A 80 -11.01 -11.02 -18.30
C LEU A 80 -9.73 -10.75 -17.49
N SER A 81 -8.58 -10.76 -18.15
CA SER A 81 -7.30 -10.42 -17.53
C SER A 81 -7.29 -8.96 -17.04
N ALA A 82 -7.77 -8.01 -17.86
CA ALA A 82 -7.93 -6.61 -17.46
C ALA A 82 -8.85 -6.45 -16.24
N ALA A 83 -9.98 -7.17 -16.20
CA ALA A 83 -10.90 -7.15 -15.05
C ALA A 83 -10.28 -7.75 -13.77
N TRP A 84 -9.37 -8.73 -13.89
CA TRP A 84 -8.59 -9.22 -12.76
C TRP A 84 -7.51 -8.22 -12.33
N ALA A 85 -6.81 -7.59 -13.28
CA ALA A 85 -5.81 -6.56 -13.00
C ALA A 85 -6.41 -5.38 -12.21
N GLU A 86 -7.62 -4.94 -12.57
CA GLU A 86 -8.36 -3.90 -11.83
C GLU A 86 -8.59 -4.31 -10.36
N LYS A 87 -9.02 -5.56 -10.10
CA LYS A 87 -9.20 -6.06 -8.72
C LYS A 87 -7.87 -6.13 -7.97
N VAL A 88 -6.82 -6.63 -8.60
CA VAL A 88 -5.48 -6.78 -8.00
C VAL A 88 -4.97 -5.45 -7.48
N VAL A 89 -5.08 -4.36 -8.26
CA VAL A 89 -4.58 -3.04 -7.81
C VAL A 89 -5.40 -2.41 -6.68
N THR A 90 -6.63 -2.88 -6.42
CA THR A 90 -7.36 -2.45 -5.20
C THR A 90 -6.70 -2.98 -3.93
N VAL A 91 -6.27 -4.25 -3.89
CA VAL A 91 -5.72 -4.88 -2.68
C VAL A 91 -4.20 -4.74 -2.53
N PHE A 92 -3.51 -4.18 -3.52
CA PHE A 92 -2.07 -3.91 -3.44
C PHE A 92 -1.72 -2.78 -2.44
N PRO A 93 -0.56 -2.84 -1.76
CA PRO A 93 -0.13 -1.79 -0.82
C PRO A 93 -0.05 -0.41 -1.47
N ALA A 94 -0.73 0.58 -0.88
CA ALA A 94 -0.77 1.96 -1.38
C ALA A 94 0.63 2.61 -1.53
N SER A 95 1.58 2.20 -0.68
CA SER A 95 2.96 2.68 -0.65
C SER A 95 3.81 2.35 -1.88
N LEU A 96 3.34 1.46 -2.77
CA LEU A 96 4.01 1.16 -4.04
C LEU A 96 3.65 2.12 -5.18
N GLY A 97 2.62 2.95 -5.01
CA GLY A 97 2.11 3.82 -6.07
C GLY A 97 1.42 3.05 -7.21
N ILE A 98 1.28 3.74 -8.34
CA ILE A 98 0.67 3.21 -9.57
C ILE A 98 1.70 2.30 -10.27
N PRO A 99 1.37 1.04 -10.64
CA PRO A 99 2.22 0.25 -11.53
C PRO A 99 2.22 0.83 -12.94
N HIS A 100 3.27 0.53 -13.72
CA HIS A 100 3.15 0.57 -15.17
C HIS A 100 2.26 -0.60 -15.61
N PHE A 101 1.25 -0.34 -16.43
CA PHE A 101 0.40 -1.35 -17.04
C PHE A 101 0.79 -1.55 -18.49
N SER A 102 0.81 -2.81 -18.91
CA SER A 102 0.94 -3.22 -20.32
C SER A 102 0.25 -4.57 -20.52
N PHE A 103 0.33 -5.14 -21.72
CA PHE A 103 -0.13 -6.49 -22.02
C PHE A 103 1.01 -7.31 -22.63
N ASP A 104 1.08 -8.60 -22.31
CA ASP A 104 1.96 -9.55 -23.00
C ASP A 104 1.33 -9.96 -24.35
N SER A 105 2.14 -10.60 -25.18
CA SER A 105 1.83 -11.14 -26.50
C SER A 105 0.66 -12.14 -26.55
N ASP A 106 0.26 -12.72 -25.42
CA ASP A 106 -0.93 -13.58 -25.29
C ASP A 106 -2.21 -12.84 -24.86
N GLY A 107 -2.10 -11.53 -24.60
CA GLY A 107 -3.19 -10.68 -24.14
C GLY A 107 -3.40 -10.68 -22.62
N GLU A 108 -2.53 -11.30 -21.82
CA GLU A 108 -2.53 -11.13 -20.36
C GLU A 108 -1.98 -9.75 -19.94
N ALA A 109 -2.63 -9.12 -18.96
CA ALA A 109 -2.21 -7.86 -18.37
C ALA A 109 -0.95 -8.04 -17.52
N LEU A 110 -0.01 -7.12 -17.66
CA LEU A 110 1.24 -7.05 -16.92
C LEU A 110 1.27 -5.79 -16.05
N LEU A 111 1.60 -5.94 -14.77
CA LEU A 111 1.70 -4.86 -13.79
C LEU A 111 3.13 -4.78 -13.27
N GLU A 112 3.80 -3.66 -13.47
CA GLU A 112 5.20 -3.47 -13.08
C GLU A 112 5.41 -2.31 -12.11
N TRP A 113 5.95 -2.60 -10.92
CA TRP A 113 6.39 -1.61 -9.93
C TRP A 113 7.91 -1.50 -9.96
N ILE A 114 8.43 -0.42 -10.56
CA ILE A 114 9.86 -0.11 -10.66
C ILE A 114 10.21 0.97 -9.64
N VAL A 115 10.61 0.56 -8.43
CA VAL A 115 10.98 1.48 -7.34
C VAL A 115 12.44 1.94 -7.47
N ALA A 116 13.32 1.07 -7.98
CA ALA A 116 14.72 1.38 -8.28
C ALA A 116 15.30 0.37 -9.28
N LYS A 117 16.53 0.62 -9.79
CA LYS A 117 17.23 -0.24 -10.76
C LYS A 117 17.34 -1.71 -10.32
N ASP A 118 17.37 -1.96 -9.02
CA ASP A 118 17.43 -3.28 -8.39
C ASP A 118 16.23 -3.62 -7.50
N ARG A 119 15.14 -2.85 -7.62
CA ARG A 119 13.88 -3.02 -6.88
C ARG A 119 12.70 -2.95 -7.83
N VAL A 120 12.36 -4.12 -8.39
CA VAL A 120 11.29 -4.32 -9.37
C VAL A 120 10.42 -5.49 -8.93
N LEU A 121 9.10 -5.35 -9.08
CA LEU A 121 8.12 -6.44 -9.07
C LEU A 121 7.32 -6.35 -10.37
N SER A 122 7.21 -7.48 -11.06
CA SER A 122 6.40 -7.67 -12.27
C SER A 122 5.38 -8.77 -11.98
N VAL A 123 4.12 -8.57 -12.38
CA VAL A 123 3.00 -9.49 -12.16
C VAL A 123 2.18 -9.61 -13.46
N SER A 124 2.19 -10.78 -14.11
CA SER A 124 1.21 -11.12 -15.15
C SER A 124 -0.06 -11.67 -14.50
N VAL A 125 -1.21 -11.34 -15.10
CA VAL A 125 -2.53 -11.65 -14.59
C VAL A 125 -3.27 -12.52 -15.60
N GLY A 126 -3.45 -13.79 -15.28
CA GLY A 126 -4.19 -14.75 -16.09
C GLY A 126 -5.69 -14.45 -16.18
N THR A 127 -6.32 -15.00 -17.21
CA THR A 127 -7.77 -14.83 -17.47
C THR A 127 -8.67 -15.51 -16.41
N ASP A 128 -8.12 -16.49 -15.68
CA ASP A 128 -8.75 -17.24 -14.60
C ASP A 128 -8.43 -16.68 -13.20
N GLY A 129 -7.62 -15.62 -13.12
CA GLY A 129 -7.14 -15.04 -11.87
C GLY A 129 -5.82 -15.63 -11.36
N GLU A 130 -5.13 -16.48 -12.12
CA GLU A 130 -3.75 -16.87 -11.82
C GLU A 130 -2.82 -15.65 -11.86
N LEU A 131 -2.00 -15.43 -10.83
CA LEU A 131 -0.99 -14.37 -10.78
C LEU A 131 0.40 -14.97 -10.90
N ARG A 132 1.10 -14.66 -11.99
CA ARG A 132 2.50 -15.07 -12.22
C ARG A 132 3.38 -13.88 -11.92
N TYR A 133 4.27 -14.00 -10.94
CA TYR A 133 5.06 -12.85 -10.49
C TYR A 133 6.55 -13.12 -10.40
N ALA A 134 7.33 -12.07 -10.62
CA ALA A 134 8.78 -12.03 -10.48
C ALA A 134 9.22 -10.75 -9.78
N ALA A 135 10.01 -10.89 -8.72
CA ALA A 135 10.56 -9.79 -7.95
C ALA A 135 12.08 -9.88 -7.85
N ARG A 136 12.74 -8.71 -7.94
CA ARG A 136 14.16 -8.51 -7.71
C ARG A 136 14.31 -7.28 -6.82
N ILE A 137 14.80 -7.47 -5.59
CA ILE A 137 14.87 -6.44 -4.53
C ILE A 137 16.25 -6.54 -3.86
N SER A 138 17.24 -5.78 -4.34
CA SER A 138 18.55 -5.59 -3.70
C SER A 138 19.21 -6.87 -3.15
N GLY A 139 19.32 -7.90 -4.00
CA GLY A 139 19.90 -9.22 -3.65
C GLY A 139 18.87 -10.29 -3.30
N PHE A 140 17.66 -9.92 -2.89
CA PHE A 140 16.51 -10.81 -2.83
C PHE A 140 15.92 -11.02 -4.23
N LYS A 141 15.51 -12.25 -4.52
CA LYS A 141 14.72 -12.62 -5.70
C LYS A 141 13.61 -13.58 -5.26
N ARG A 142 12.42 -13.43 -5.85
CA ARG A 142 11.32 -14.38 -5.70
C ARG A 142 10.56 -14.48 -7.00
N THR A 143 10.12 -15.68 -7.36
CA THR A 143 9.11 -15.91 -8.38
C THR A 143 8.01 -16.76 -7.78
N GLY A 144 6.80 -16.69 -8.32
CA GLY A 144 5.68 -17.48 -7.86
C GLY A 144 4.51 -17.49 -8.83
N ILE A 145 3.63 -18.46 -8.63
CA ILE A 145 2.33 -18.58 -9.28
C ILE A 145 1.32 -18.82 -8.16
N GLU A 146 0.39 -17.89 -7.96
CA GLU A 146 -0.62 -17.93 -6.89
C GLU A 146 -1.96 -17.46 -7.46
N VAL A 147 -3.09 -18.09 -7.08
CA VAL A 147 -4.42 -17.70 -7.59
C VAL A 147 -5.01 -16.56 -6.77
N PHE A 148 -5.51 -15.53 -7.45
CA PHE A 148 -6.22 -14.42 -6.85
C PHE A 148 -7.68 -14.78 -6.53
N ALA A 149 -8.15 -14.31 -5.37
CA ALA A 149 -9.56 -14.40 -4.98
C ALA A 149 -10.06 -12.99 -4.59
N ASP A 150 -10.24 -12.73 -3.30
CA ASP A 150 -10.65 -11.43 -2.76
C ASP A 150 -9.53 -10.71 -1.98
N ALA A 151 -8.36 -11.33 -1.87
CA ALA A 151 -7.20 -10.82 -1.13
C ALA A 151 -5.90 -11.18 -1.86
N LEU A 152 -4.85 -10.38 -1.62
CA LEU A 152 -3.54 -10.60 -2.21
C LEU A 152 -2.91 -11.88 -1.63
N PRO A 153 -2.51 -12.87 -2.46
CA PRO A 153 -1.91 -14.12 -1.97
C PRO A 153 -0.65 -13.87 -1.14
N ALA A 154 -0.44 -14.69 -0.10
CA ALA A 154 0.52 -14.39 0.97
C ALA A 154 1.96 -14.22 0.47
N GLY A 155 2.38 -14.97 -0.55
CA GLY A 155 3.73 -14.85 -1.11
C GLY A 155 3.94 -13.56 -1.89
N LEU A 156 2.93 -13.15 -2.65
CA LEU A 156 2.91 -11.87 -3.35
C LEU A 156 2.79 -10.68 -2.39
N ALA A 157 1.97 -10.79 -1.34
CA ALA A 157 1.81 -9.77 -0.31
C ALA A 157 3.11 -9.49 0.48
N GLU A 158 3.82 -10.54 0.92
CA GLU A 158 5.14 -10.40 1.56
C GLU A 158 6.13 -9.70 0.61
N THR A 159 6.06 -10.03 -0.69
CA THR A 159 6.95 -9.49 -1.71
C THR A 159 6.66 -8.01 -2.01
N ALA A 160 5.39 -7.62 -2.10
CA ALA A 160 4.96 -6.24 -2.26
C ALA A 160 5.37 -5.38 -1.05
N LEU A 161 5.23 -5.90 0.18
CA LEU A 161 5.68 -5.21 1.39
C LEU A 161 7.21 -5.04 1.42
N ARG A 162 7.98 -6.08 1.07
CA ARG A 162 9.45 -5.98 0.90
C ARG A 162 9.85 -4.95 -0.16
N LEU A 163 9.07 -4.81 -1.23
CA LEU A 163 9.33 -3.83 -2.28
C LEU A 163 9.09 -2.40 -1.77
N ALA A 164 8.09 -2.19 -0.92
CA ALA A 164 7.74 -0.90 -0.33
C ALA A 164 8.70 -0.45 0.79
N CYS A 165 9.15 -1.37 1.65
CA CYS A 165 10.07 -1.06 2.76
C CYS A 165 11.48 -0.75 2.24
N ARG A 166 11.92 0.51 2.32
CA ARG A 166 13.25 0.96 1.86
C ARG A 166 14.39 0.22 2.56
#